data_AF-A0A929DK52-F1
#
_entry.id   AF-A0A929DK52-F1
#
_cell.length_a   1.000
_cell.length_b   1.000
_cell.length_c   1.000
_cell.angle_alpha   90.00
_cell.angle_beta   90.00
_cell.angle_gamma   90.00
#
_symmetry.space_group_name_H-M   'P 1'
#
loop_
_entity.id
_entity.type
_entity.pdbx_description
1 polymer ?
#
loop_
_entity_poly.entity_id
_entity_poly.type
_entity_poly.pdbx_seq_one_letter_code
_entity_poly.pdbx_strand_id
1 'polypeptide(L)'
;MEDKTVVITGATSGLGRATALQLAQKGDFVIIVARSNTKANEVIKEIKKEGGKAQSDYPFPMNIIVPIVGFFIGESPEQAADTPVWLASSNEVKGVNGEYVHHRKIKKSWPPTRDENAQTRLYNVTQSMLGEWL
;
A
#
# COMPACT_ATOMS: atom_id res chain seq x y z
N MET A 1 -6.54 -12.15 23.43
CA MET A 1 -6.31 -11.03 22.50
C MET A 1 -7.63 -10.78 21.81
N GLU A 2 -8.06 -9.53 21.70
CA GLU A 2 -9.25 -9.13 20.93
C GLU A 2 -9.07 -9.48 19.45
N ASP A 3 -10.14 -9.86 18.75
CA ASP A 3 -10.17 -10.03 17.30
C ASP A 3 -9.74 -8.71 16.63
N LYS A 4 -8.62 -8.68 15.90
CA LYS A 4 -8.10 -7.46 15.27
C LYS A 4 -8.42 -7.40 13.78
N THR A 5 -8.54 -6.19 13.25
CA THR A 5 -8.50 -5.96 11.81
C THR A 5 -7.05 -5.75 11.37
N VAL A 6 -6.56 -6.60 10.48
CA VAL A 6 -5.18 -6.57 9.97
C VAL A 6 -5.20 -6.30 8.47
N VAL A 7 -4.50 -5.25 8.04
CA VAL A 7 -4.29 -4.94 6.61
C VAL A 7 -2.94 -5.50 6.16
N ILE A 8 -2.92 -6.29 5.09
CA ILE A 8 -1.69 -6.92 4.58
C ILE A 8 -1.52 -6.60 3.09
N THR A 9 -0.45 -5.88 2.76
CA THR A 9 -0.02 -5.64 1.39
C THR A 9 0.77 -6.84 0.87
N GLY A 10 0.56 -7.22 -0.41
CA GLY A 10 1.25 -8.37 -0.99
C GLY A 10 0.78 -9.73 -0.45
N ALA A 11 -0.42 -9.80 0.12
CA ALA A 11 -0.98 -11.00 0.73
C ALA A 11 -1.35 -12.14 -0.25
N THR A 12 -1.10 -11.99 -1.55
CA THR A 12 -1.48 -12.98 -2.57
C THR A 12 -0.46 -14.09 -2.80
N SER A 13 0.76 -13.96 -2.28
CA SER A 13 1.83 -14.96 -2.47
C SER A 13 2.89 -14.88 -1.37
N GLY A 14 3.75 -15.91 -1.30
CA GLY A 14 4.91 -15.93 -0.41
C GLY A 14 4.57 -15.68 1.05
N LEU A 15 5.43 -14.89 1.72
CA LEU A 15 5.30 -14.56 3.15
C LEU A 15 4.01 -13.82 3.47
N GLY A 16 3.56 -12.92 2.60
CA GLY A 16 2.31 -12.17 2.80
C GLY A 16 1.10 -13.10 2.86
N ARG A 17 1.02 -14.10 1.97
CA ARG A 17 -0.06 -15.10 1.96
C ARG A 17 -0.02 -15.97 3.21
N ALA A 18 1.15 -16.49 3.58
CA ALA A 18 1.31 -17.30 4.78
C ALA A 18 0.89 -16.54 6.05
N THR A 19 1.27 -15.25 6.12
CA THR A 19 0.89 -14.35 7.22
C THR A 19 -0.62 -14.13 7.26
N ALA A 20 -1.26 -13.87 6.11
CA ALA A 20 -2.71 -13.70 6.02
C ALA A 20 -3.49 -14.92 6.50
N LEU A 21 -3.09 -16.13 6.05
CA LEU A 21 -3.72 -17.38 6.46
C LEU A 21 -3.59 -17.60 7.97
N GLN A 22 -2.38 -17.42 8.52
CA GLN A 22 -2.13 -17.69 9.93
C GLN A 22 -2.81 -16.68 10.87
N LEU A 23 -2.92 -15.41 10.48
CA LEU A 23 -3.66 -14.42 11.27
C LEU A 23 -5.17 -14.71 11.22
N ALA A 24 -5.70 -15.07 10.05
CA ALA A 24 -7.10 -15.42 9.93
C ALA A 24 -7.47 -16.68 10.75
N GLN A 25 -6.59 -17.69 10.81
CA GLN A 25 -6.75 -18.87 11.67
C GLN A 25 -6.77 -18.53 13.17
N LYS A 26 -6.13 -17.42 13.58
CA LYS A 26 -6.16 -16.94 14.97
C LYS A 26 -7.43 -16.16 15.32
N GLY A 27 -8.34 -15.94 14.37
CA GLY A 27 -9.59 -15.20 14.55
C GLY A 27 -9.56 -13.76 14.05
N ASP A 28 -8.39 -13.25 13.63
CA ASP A 28 -8.26 -11.89 13.11
C ASP A 28 -9.02 -11.71 11.79
N PHE A 29 -9.56 -10.51 11.57
CA PHE A 29 -10.14 -10.11 10.30
C PHE A 29 -9.07 -9.55 9.37
N VAL A 30 -8.84 -10.21 8.23
CA VAL A 30 -7.75 -9.84 7.31
C VAL A 30 -8.26 -9.07 6.10
N ILE A 31 -7.70 -7.89 5.87
CA ILE A 31 -7.89 -7.11 4.64
C ILE A 31 -6.68 -7.36 3.73
N ILE A 32 -6.94 -7.98 2.58
CA ILE A 32 -5.95 -8.31 1.56
C ILE A 32 -5.83 -7.13 0.59
N VAL A 33 -4.67 -6.47 0.58
CA VAL A 33 -4.31 -5.41 -0.37
C VAL A 33 -3.44 -6.01 -1.47
N ALA A 34 -3.92 -6.02 -2.71
CA ALA A 34 -3.18 -6.58 -3.83
C ALA A 34 -3.55 -5.99 -5.19
N ARG A 35 -2.58 -5.97 -6.10
CA ARG A 35 -2.79 -5.54 -7.50
C ARG A 35 -3.73 -6.45 -8.29
N SER A 36 -3.77 -7.75 -7.97
CA SER A 36 -4.59 -8.74 -8.66
C SER A 36 -5.77 -9.15 -7.79
N ASN A 37 -6.96 -8.66 -8.14
CA ASN A 37 -8.21 -9.03 -7.48
C ASN A 37 -8.49 -10.54 -7.59
N THR A 38 -8.13 -11.18 -8.70
CA THR A 38 -8.28 -12.63 -8.87
C THR A 38 -7.49 -13.39 -7.81
N LYS A 39 -6.18 -13.08 -7.67
CA LYS A 39 -5.33 -13.73 -6.66
C LYS A 39 -5.75 -13.37 -5.23
N ALA A 40 -6.21 -12.14 -4.99
CA ALA A 40 -6.74 -11.75 -3.69
C ALA A 40 -7.95 -12.60 -3.31
N ASN A 41 -8.88 -12.78 -4.25
CA ASN A 41 -10.08 -13.60 -4.05
C ASN A 41 -9.77 -15.07 -3.84
N GLU A 42 -8.71 -15.62 -4.44
CA GLU A 42 -8.26 -16.99 -4.16
C GLU A 42 -7.88 -17.17 -2.70
N VAL A 43 -7.05 -16.26 -2.15
CA VAL A 43 -6.64 -16.30 -0.74
C VAL A 43 -7.83 -16.07 0.20
N ILE A 44 -8.75 -15.14 -0.14
CA ILE A 44 -9.97 -14.90 0.64
C ILE A 44 -10.85 -16.16 0.69
N LYS A 45 -11.01 -16.86 -0.45
CA LYS A 45 -11.79 -18.11 -0.51
C LYS A 45 -11.18 -19.19 0.38
N GLU A 46 -9.86 -19.32 0.38
CA GLU A 46 -9.14 -20.27 1.24
C GLU A 46 -9.33 -19.94 2.72
N ILE A 47 -9.12 -18.68 3.11
CA ILE A 47 -9.36 -18.21 4.48
C ILE A 47 -10.79 -18.52 4.93
N LYS A 48 -11.79 -18.21 4.09
CA LYS A 48 -13.21 -18.47 4.41
C LYS A 48 -13.52 -19.97 4.50
N LYS A 49 -12.90 -20.80 3.66
CA LYS A 49 -13.05 -22.26 3.69
C LYS A 49 -12.55 -22.83 5.03
N GLU A 50 -11.52 -22.24 5.61
CA GLU A 50 -10.97 -22.61 6.92
C GLU A 50 -11.72 -21.98 8.10
N GLY A 51 -12.82 -21.24 7.86
CA GLY A 51 -13.62 -20.59 8.89
C GLY A 51 -13.11 -19.21 9.34
N GLY A 52 -12.03 -18.71 8.73
CA GLY A 52 -11.49 -17.38 8.97
C GLY A 52 -12.29 -16.28 8.25
N LYS A 53 -11.98 -15.02 8.57
CA LYS A 53 -12.66 -13.84 8.02
C LYS A 53 -11.67 -13.00 7.21
N ALA A 54 -11.98 -12.76 5.94
CA ALA A 54 -11.17 -11.87 5.10
C ALA A 54 -11.98 -11.16 4.00
N GLN A 55 -11.46 -10.02 3.55
CA GLN A 55 -11.95 -9.28 2.39
C GLN A 55 -10.80 -8.64 1.59
N SER A 56 -11.09 -8.22 0.36
CA SER A 56 -10.17 -7.39 -0.43
C SER A 56 -10.36 -5.92 -0.08
N ASP A 57 -9.30 -5.13 -0.26
CA ASP A 57 -9.34 -3.66 -0.28
C ASP A 57 -10.24 -3.08 -1.38
N TYR A 58 -10.52 -3.86 -2.44
CA TYR A 58 -11.53 -3.58 -3.45
C TYR A 58 -12.60 -4.68 -3.45
N PRO A 59 -13.57 -4.66 -2.53
CA PRO A 59 -14.63 -5.67 -2.50
C PRO A 59 -15.54 -5.56 -3.74
N PHE A 60 -16.23 -6.64 -4.08
CA PHE A 60 -17.28 -6.61 -5.10
C PHE A 60 -18.41 -5.65 -4.68
N PRO A 61 -18.96 -4.81 -5.58
CA PRO A 61 -18.68 -4.71 -7.03
C PRO A 61 -17.58 -3.70 -7.43
N MET A 62 -16.93 -3.03 -6.46
CA MET A 62 -15.92 -2.00 -6.75
C MET A 62 -14.72 -2.53 -7.54
N ASN A 63 -14.36 -3.80 -7.36
CA ASN A 63 -13.33 -4.46 -8.17
C ASN A 63 -13.65 -4.53 -9.67
N ILE A 64 -14.91 -4.36 -10.09
CA ILE A 64 -15.33 -4.30 -11.49
C ILE A 64 -15.44 -2.83 -11.94
N ILE A 65 -16.02 -1.98 -11.10
CA ILE A 65 -16.29 -0.58 -11.44
C ILE A 65 -14.98 0.22 -11.54
N VAL A 66 -14.08 0.07 -10.58
CA VAL A 66 -12.87 0.90 -10.46
C VAL A 66 -11.91 0.71 -11.64
N PRO A 67 -11.61 -0.50 -12.15
CA PRO A 67 -10.75 -0.63 -13.34
C PRO A 67 -11.36 0.02 -14.59
N ILE A 68 -12.68 -0.06 -14.75
CA ILE A 68 -13.39 0.53 -15.89
C ILE A 68 -13.31 2.06 -15.82
N VAL A 69 -13.66 2.65 -14.69
CA VAL A 69 -13.61 4.11 -14.51
C VAL A 69 -12.16 4.61 -14.50
N GLY A 70 -11.28 3.89 -13.82
CA GLY A 70 -9.84 4.18 -13.69
C GLY A 70 -9.12 4.29 -15.03
N PHE A 71 -9.54 3.53 -16.05
CA PHE A 71 -9.02 3.68 -17.40
C PHE A 71 -9.30 5.08 -18.00
N PHE A 72 -10.40 5.73 -17.61
CA PHE A 72 -10.79 7.06 -18.11
C PHE A 72 -10.38 8.21 -17.18
N ILE A 73 -10.09 7.95 -15.90
CA ILE A 73 -9.73 8.99 -14.91
C ILE A 73 -8.28 8.90 -14.41
N GLY A 74 -7.56 7.84 -14.76
CA GLY A 74 -6.18 7.61 -14.36
C GLY A 74 -5.17 8.35 -15.23
N GLU A 75 -3.97 8.53 -14.69
CA GLU A 75 -2.81 9.04 -15.43
C GLU A 75 -2.17 7.91 -16.25
N SER A 76 -1.69 8.23 -17.46
CA SER A 76 -0.90 7.28 -18.24
C SER A 76 0.44 6.98 -17.56
N PRO A 77 1.10 5.83 -17.85
CA PRO A 77 2.44 5.55 -17.33
C PRO A 77 3.45 6.67 -17.62
N GLU A 78 3.35 7.30 -18.79
CA GLU A 78 4.19 8.44 -19.19
C GLU A 78 3.92 9.66 -18.32
N GLN A 79 2.65 9.97 -18.05
CA GLN A 79 2.26 11.07 -17.16
C GLN A 79 2.72 10.81 -15.71
N ALA A 80 2.54 9.59 -15.21
CA ALA A 80 2.97 9.20 -13.87
C ALA A 80 4.51 9.21 -13.72
N ALA A 81 5.25 8.89 -14.79
CA ALA A 81 6.71 8.92 -14.83
C ALA A 81 7.30 10.32 -15.04
N ASP A 82 6.52 11.27 -15.56
CA ASP A 82 6.99 12.60 -15.94
C ASP A 82 7.67 13.36 -14.78
N THR A 83 7.02 13.38 -13.61
CA THR A 83 7.55 14.09 -12.43
C THR A 83 8.84 13.46 -11.89
N PRO A 84 8.95 12.15 -11.65
CA PRO A 84 10.21 11.55 -11.18
C PRO A 84 11.35 11.66 -12.20
N VAL A 85 11.07 11.53 -13.50
CA VAL A 85 12.10 11.71 -14.55
C VAL A 85 12.62 13.15 -14.55
N TRP A 86 11.72 14.14 -14.46
CA TRP A 86 12.11 15.54 -14.34
C TRP A 86 12.93 15.83 -13.09
N LEU A 87 12.53 15.29 -11.92
CA LEU A 87 13.29 15.44 -10.66
C LEU A 87 14.72 14.86 -10.76
N ALA A 88 14.88 13.74 -11.45
CA ALA A 88 16.16 13.06 -11.57
C ALA A 88 17.11 13.70 -12.59
N SER A 89 16.58 14.40 -13.60
CA SER A 89 17.36 14.82 -14.78
C SER A 89 17.43 16.33 -15.01
N SER A 90 16.52 17.12 -14.45
CA SER A 90 16.50 18.57 -14.69
C SER A 90 17.42 19.32 -13.74
N ASN A 91 18.10 20.34 -14.27
CA ASN A 91 18.84 21.31 -13.47
C ASN A 91 17.91 22.31 -12.75
N GLU A 92 16.64 22.40 -13.11
CA GLU A 92 15.66 23.35 -12.53
C GLU A 92 15.38 23.09 -11.04
N VAL A 93 15.53 21.85 -10.60
CA VAL A 93 15.27 21.42 -9.21
C VAL A 93 16.53 21.24 -8.39
N LYS A 94 17.68 21.68 -8.92
CA LYS A 94 18.96 21.53 -8.23
C LYS A 94 18.90 22.23 -6.87
N GLY A 95 19.05 21.46 -5.80
CA GLY A 95 19.02 21.95 -4.41
C GLY A 95 17.65 21.89 -3.73
N VAL A 96 16.59 21.44 -4.41
CA VAL A 96 15.30 21.18 -3.77
C VAL A 96 15.36 19.84 -3.02
N ASN A 97 15.17 19.87 -1.70
CA ASN A 97 15.19 18.68 -0.83
C ASN A 97 13.99 18.68 0.12
N GLY A 98 13.46 17.49 0.43
CA GLY A 98 12.39 17.32 1.42
C GLY A 98 11.00 17.80 1.00
N GLU A 99 10.85 18.32 -0.22
CA GLU A 99 9.59 18.83 -0.74
C GLU A 99 8.72 17.73 -1.36
N TYR A 100 7.40 17.87 -1.22
CA TYR A 100 6.45 17.03 -1.95
C TYR A 100 6.18 17.62 -3.33
N VAL A 101 6.43 16.84 -4.38
CA VAL A 101 6.36 17.31 -5.77
C VAL A 101 5.34 16.49 -6.56
N HIS A 102 4.45 17.18 -7.26
CA HIS A 102 3.39 16.56 -8.05
C HIS A 102 3.12 17.37 -9.32
N HIS A 103 3.15 16.72 -10.49
CA HIS A 103 3.05 17.36 -11.80
C HIS A 103 4.07 18.52 -11.96
N ARG A 104 5.35 18.22 -11.69
CA ARG A 104 6.48 19.17 -11.74
C ARG A 104 6.28 20.45 -10.91
N LYS A 105 5.47 20.38 -9.84
CA LYS A 105 5.21 21.50 -8.94
C LYS A 105 5.44 21.07 -7.50
N ILE A 106 6.17 21.89 -6.75
CA ILE A 106 6.25 21.77 -5.30
C ILE A 106 4.86 22.08 -4.73
N LYS A 107 4.34 21.17 -3.90
CA LYS A 107 3.04 21.27 -3.26
C LYS A 107 3.16 20.88 -1.79
N LYS A 108 2.25 21.37 -0.96
CA LYS A 108 2.11 20.82 0.39
C LYS A 108 1.48 19.44 0.30
N SER A 109 2.11 18.47 0.94
CA SER A 109 1.54 17.15 1.15
C SER A 109 0.36 17.22 2.13
N TRP A 110 -0.36 16.11 2.24
CA TRP A 110 -1.49 15.98 3.15
C TRP A 110 -1.06 16.21 4.62
N PRO A 111 -1.77 17.01 5.45
CA PRO A 111 -1.29 17.43 6.77
C PRO A 111 -0.77 16.33 7.70
N PRO A 112 -1.42 15.15 7.82
CA PRO A 112 -0.94 14.07 8.67
C PRO A 112 0.47 13.56 8.31
N THR A 113 0.89 13.70 7.05
CA THR A 113 2.22 13.28 6.60
C THR A 113 3.35 14.16 7.14
N ARG A 114 3.01 15.31 7.73
CA ARG A 114 3.95 16.31 8.28
C ARG A 114 4.01 16.28 9.80
N ASP A 115 3.41 15.29 10.45
CA ASP A 115 3.57 15.06 11.89
C ASP A 115 4.97 14.50 12.17
N GLU A 116 5.87 15.37 12.64
CA GLU A 116 7.25 15.01 12.97
C GLU A 116 7.33 13.90 14.02
N ASN A 117 6.44 13.89 15.01
CA ASN A 117 6.42 12.82 16.01
C ASN A 117 6.07 11.47 15.39
N ALA A 118 5.14 11.44 14.44
CA ALA A 118 4.82 10.23 13.69
C ALA A 118 5.99 9.78 12.81
N GLN A 119 6.68 10.70 12.15
CA GLN A 119 7.85 10.41 11.34
C GLN A 119 9.00 9.83 12.19
N THR A 120 9.32 10.45 13.33
CA THR A 120 10.36 9.97 14.25
C THR A 120 10.02 8.60 14.83
N ARG A 121 8.76 8.37 15.24
CA ARG A 121 8.32 7.05 15.71
C ARG A 121 8.51 5.99 14.63
N LEU A 122 8.07 6.28 13.40
CA LEU A 122 8.23 5.37 12.27
C LEU A 122 9.70 5.05 12.02
N TYR A 123 10.55 6.09 11.96
CA TYR A 123 11.98 5.93 11.74
C TYR A 123 12.63 5.04 12.81
N ASN A 124 12.36 5.29 14.10
CA ASN A 124 12.95 4.52 15.20
C ASN A 124 12.49 3.05 15.18
N VAL A 125 11.22 2.79 14.89
CA VAL A 125 10.70 1.43 14.75
C VAL A 125 11.37 0.74 13.57
N THR A 126 11.46 1.39 12.41
CA THR A 126 12.14 0.84 11.23
C THR A 126 13.62 0.54 11.51
N GLN A 127 14.34 1.46 12.16
CA GLN A 127 15.74 1.24 12.56
C GLN A 127 15.87 0.02 13.48
N SER A 128 15.00 -0.12 14.49
CA SER A 128 15.01 -1.28 15.39
C SER A 128 14.70 -2.60 14.69
N MET A 129 13.89 -2.58 13.62
CA MET A 129 13.54 -3.76 12.84
C MET A 129 14.67 -4.19 11.90
N LEU A 130 15.46 -3.23 11.41
CA LEU A 130 16.58 -3.51 10.50
C LEU A 130 17.82 -4.01 11.24
N GLY A 131 17.92 -3.88 12.56
CA GLY A 131 19.03 -4.45 13.34
C GLY A 131 20.41 -4.02 12.81
N GLU A 132 21.35 -4.97 12.66
CA GLU A 132 22.70 -4.74 12.10
C GLU A 132 22.77 -4.79 10.55
N TRP A 133 21.66 -4.69 9.83
CA TRP A 133 21.68 -4.65 8.36
C TRP A 133 22.08 -3.27 7.79
N LEU A 134 22.39 -2.31 8.67
CA LEU A 134 22.99 -1.01 8.40
C LEU A 134 24.28 -0.90 9.23
#